data_AF-A0A4R8IDD5-F1
#
_entry.id   AF-A0A4R8IDD5-F1
#
_cell.length_a   1.000
_cell.length_b   1.000
_cell.length_c   1.000
_cell.angle_alpha   90.00
_cell.angle_beta   90.00
_cell.angle_gamma   90.00
#
_symmetry.space_group_name_H-M   'P 1'
#
loop_
_entity.id
_entity.type
_entity.pdbx_description
1 polymer ?
#
loop_
_entity_poly.entity_id
_entity_poly.type
_entity_poly.pdbx_seq_one_letter_code
_entity_poly.pdbx_strand_id
1 'polypeptide(L)'
;MKYSILIIVFLLFVGCEKQANRIEEQTADNGELLLKNYFINNSKFKTEVYDVKEKYLLRLYEFKDMQTTKIINYFKNGKIDFLANLIHKPNFFSTKSYYENGKLKCEGSFIYDEKTGALLNTDLWIFYNRNTGEADSICTFYTFNQEVLLVQSEIPDKKNKKMITKKYFDIKEISKSKDSTSVQIKKIR
;
A
#
# COMPACT_ATOMS: atom_id res chain seq x y z
N MET A 1 57.50 17.51 -44.93
CA MET A 1 57.39 17.23 -43.48
C MET A 1 55.96 17.49 -43.05
N LYS A 2 55.29 16.43 -42.58
CA LYS A 2 53.89 16.45 -42.11
C LYS A 2 53.86 17.03 -40.69
N TYR A 3 53.07 18.07 -40.45
CA TYR A 3 52.70 18.46 -39.09
C TYR A 3 51.22 18.11 -38.89
N SER A 4 51.00 17.02 -38.17
CA SER A 4 49.70 16.60 -37.68
C SER A 4 49.44 17.42 -36.40
N ILE A 5 48.55 18.40 -36.47
CA ILE A 5 48.09 19.13 -35.28
C ILE A 5 47.02 18.26 -34.62
N LEU A 6 47.41 17.62 -33.52
CA LEU A 6 46.53 16.85 -32.66
C LEU A 6 45.65 17.82 -31.87
N ILE A 7 44.43 18.07 -32.35
CA ILE A 7 43.41 18.80 -31.58
C ILE A 7 42.88 17.83 -30.52
N ILE A 8 43.38 17.97 -29.28
CA ILE A 8 42.80 17.32 -28.11
C ILE A 8 41.50 18.05 -27.78
N VAL A 9 40.39 17.52 -28.28
CA VAL A 9 39.05 17.92 -27.86
C VAL A 9 38.85 17.41 -26.44
N PHE A 10 39.05 18.29 -25.46
CA PHE A 10 38.71 18.04 -24.06
C PHE A 10 37.18 18.11 -23.93
N LEU A 11 36.51 16.97 -24.16
CA LEU A 11 35.08 16.80 -23.86
C LEU A 11 34.90 16.92 -22.34
N LEU A 12 34.55 18.12 -21.88
CA LEU A 12 34.02 18.36 -20.55
C LEU A 12 32.68 17.63 -20.45
N PHE A 13 32.69 16.39 -19.97
CA PHE A 13 31.52 15.74 -19.40
C PHE A 13 31.16 16.48 -18.10
N VAL A 14 30.61 17.68 -18.21
CA VAL A 14 29.84 18.27 -17.11
C VAL A 14 28.54 17.48 -17.06
N GLY A 15 28.59 16.31 -16.41
CA GLY A 15 27.38 15.64 -15.98
C GLY A 15 26.63 16.64 -15.10
N CYS A 16 25.45 17.09 -15.57
CA CYS A 16 24.63 18.01 -14.81
C CYS A 16 24.22 17.31 -13.51
N GLU A 17 24.92 17.58 -12.42
CA GLU A 17 24.54 17.07 -11.11
C GLU A 17 23.17 17.66 -10.75
N LYS A 18 22.21 16.79 -10.48
CA LYS A 18 20.87 17.21 -10.07
C LYS A 18 20.96 17.92 -8.72
N GLN A 19 20.19 18.99 -8.56
CA GLN A 19 20.07 19.65 -7.26
C GLN A 19 19.60 18.66 -6.19
N ALA A 20 20.27 18.65 -5.03
CA ALA A 20 20.00 17.66 -3.98
C ALA A 20 18.58 17.73 -3.42
N ASN A 21 18.03 18.95 -3.30
CA ASN A 21 16.64 19.22 -2.96
C ASN A 21 15.90 19.60 -4.24
N ARG A 22 14.89 18.83 -4.63
CA ARG A 22 14.16 19.05 -5.89
C ARG A 22 12.83 18.32 -5.92
N ILE A 23 12.02 18.70 -6.91
CA ILE A 23 10.81 17.99 -7.29
C ILE A 23 11.05 17.46 -8.71
N GLU A 24 10.84 16.16 -8.91
CA GLU A 24 10.87 15.54 -10.24
C GLU A 24 9.45 15.14 -10.63
N GLU A 25 9.01 15.55 -11.81
CA GLU A 25 7.71 15.19 -12.36
C GLU A 25 7.87 14.10 -13.43
N GLN A 26 7.01 13.09 -13.38
CA GLN A 26 6.97 12.01 -14.38
C GLN A 26 5.53 11.59 -14.64
N THR A 27 5.23 11.14 -15.85
CA THR A 27 3.93 10.55 -16.19
C THR A 27 3.96 9.03 -16.06
N ALA A 28 2.87 8.44 -15.61
CA ALA A 28 2.65 7.00 -15.58
C ALA A 28 1.31 6.65 -16.22
N ASP A 29 1.05 5.34 -16.37
CA ASP A 29 -0.22 4.82 -16.90
C ASP A 29 -0.62 5.47 -18.22
N ASN A 30 0.27 5.37 -19.22
CA ASN A 30 0.11 5.98 -20.55
C ASN A 30 -0.16 7.50 -20.55
N GLY A 31 0.24 8.21 -19.47
CA GLY A 31 0.04 9.66 -19.36
C GLY A 31 -1.20 10.06 -18.55
N GLU A 32 -1.98 9.12 -18.04
CA GLU A 32 -3.17 9.41 -17.23
C GLU A 32 -2.80 9.89 -15.81
N LEU A 33 -1.62 9.53 -15.32
CA LEU A 33 -1.15 9.89 -13.99
C LEU A 33 0.08 10.80 -14.04
N LEU A 34 0.07 11.86 -13.23
CA LEU A 34 1.24 12.71 -12.97
C LEU A 34 1.79 12.41 -11.57
N LEU A 35 3.06 12.01 -11.51
CA LEU A 35 3.78 11.74 -10.26
C LEU A 35 4.75 12.88 -9.98
N LYS A 36 4.63 13.49 -8.80
CA LYS A 36 5.59 14.46 -8.26
C LYS A 36 6.42 13.80 -7.17
N ASN A 37 7.70 13.58 -7.43
CA ASN A 37 8.66 12.98 -6.51
C ASN A 37 9.47 14.07 -5.81
N TYR A 38 9.47 14.06 -4.48
CA TYR A 38 10.15 15.07 -3.67
C TYR A 38 11.41 14.49 -3.05
N PHE A 39 12.51 15.21 -3.20
CA PHE A 39 13.83 14.82 -2.72
C PHE A 39 14.38 15.85 -1.73
N ILE A 40 14.98 15.37 -0.65
CA ILE A 40 15.82 16.14 0.27
C ILE A 40 17.17 15.42 0.36
N ASN A 41 18.27 16.13 0.14
CA ASN A 41 19.63 15.58 0.15
C ASN A 41 19.75 14.32 -0.73
N ASN A 42 19.17 14.36 -1.93
CA ASN A 42 19.05 13.24 -2.86
C ASN A 42 18.24 12.03 -2.39
N SER A 43 17.66 12.05 -1.19
CA SER A 43 16.76 11.01 -0.68
C SER A 43 15.32 11.35 -1.00
N LYS A 44 14.63 10.44 -1.72
CA LYS A 44 13.19 10.58 -1.98
C LYS A 44 12.44 10.35 -0.68
N PHE A 45 11.63 11.33 -0.26
CA PHE A 45 10.86 11.23 0.99
C PHE A 45 9.35 11.29 0.77
N LYS A 46 8.90 11.73 -0.41
CA LYS A 46 7.47 11.81 -0.73
C LYS A 46 7.22 11.64 -2.23
N THR A 47 6.11 11.01 -2.59
CA THR A 47 5.56 11.02 -3.94
C THR A 47 4.08 11.36 -3.88
N GLU A 48 3.65 12.34 -4.67
CA GLU A 48 2.24 12.67 -4.88
C GLU A 48 1.83 12.20 -6.28
N VAL A 49 0.65 11.59 -6.38
CA VAL A 49 0.11 11.04 -7.64
C VAL A 49 -1.20 11.75 -7.95
N TYR A 50 -1.29 12.39 -9.11
CA TYR A 50 -2.45 13.14 -9.57
C TYR A 50 -3.09 12.48 -10.78
N ASP A 51 -4.41 12.57 -10.86
CA ASP A 51 -5.14 12.34 -12.11
C ASP A 51 -4.88 13.53 -13.04
N VAL A 52 -4.36 13.29 -14.25
CA VAL A 52 -4.01 14.37 -15.18
C VAL A 52 -5.26 15.07 -15.72
N LYS A 53 -6.33 14.32 -15.97
CA LYS A 53 -7.56 14.82 -16.58
C LYS A 53 -8.38 15.63 -15.57
N GLU A 54 -8.58 15.05 -14.40
CA GLU A 54 -9.44 15.58 -13.35
C GLU A 54 -8.68 16.47 -12.36
N LYS A 55 -7.34 16.46 -12.40
CA LYS A 55 -6.44 17.35 -11.65
C LYS A 55 -6.56 17.30 -10.12
N TYR A 56 -6.98 16.16 -9.56
CA TYR A 56 -7.00 15.95 -8.11
C TYR A 56 -5.92 14.96 -7.67
N LEU A 57 -5.50 15.08 -6.40
CA LEU A 57 -4.55 14.18 -5.76
C LEU A 57 -5.22 12.82 -5.53
N LEU A 58 -4.71 11.77 -6.16
CA LEU A 58 -5.18 10.39 -5.98
C LEU A 58 -4.51 9.74 -4.77
N ARG A 59 -3.18 9.86 -4.71
CA ARG A 59 -2.35 9.10 -3.75
C ARG A 59 -1.16 9.91 -3.25
N LEU A 60 -0.75 9.63 -2.03
CA LEU A 60 0.47 10.13 -1.42
C LEU A 60 1.23 8.97 -0.79
N TYR A 61 2.52 8.88 -1.11
CA TYR A 61 3.46 7.96 -0.51
C TYR A 61 4.50 8.75 0.29
N GLU A 62 4.78 8.34 1.52
CA GLU A 62 5.93 8.84 2.29
C GLU A 62 6.98 7.74 2.40
N PHE A 63 8.25 8.14 2.35
CA PHE A 63 9.39 7.24 2.37
C PHE A 63 10.39 7.64 3.45
N LYS A 64 11.03 6.63 4.04
CA LYS A 64 12.21 6.79 4.90
C LYS A 64 13.24 5.74 4.51
N ASP A 65 14.47 6.17 4.23
CA ASP A 65 15.56 5.26 3.81
C ASP A 65 15.17 4.37 2.62
N MET A 66 14.52 4.98 1.62
CA MET A 66 13.94 4.32 0.44
C MET A 66 12.81 3.31 0.72
N GLN A 67 12.41 3.10 1.96
CA GLN A 67 11.27 2.26 2.34
C GLN A 67 9.98 3.08 2.35
N THR A 68 8.91 2.57 1.74
CA THR A 68 7.57 3.12 1.89
C THR A 68 7.13 3.00 3.35
N THR A 69 6.86 4.12 4.03
CA THR A 69 6.41 4.13 5.43
C THR A 69 4.94 4.46 5.59
N LYS A 70 4.36 5.13 4.58
CA LYS A 70 2.96 5.56 4.62
C LYS A 70 2.37 5.61 3.23
N ILE A 71 1.10 5.22 3.13
CA ILE A 71 0.30 5.27 1.91
C ILE A 71 -1.02 5.96 2.26
N ILE A 72 -1.41 6.96 1.47
CA ILE A 72 -2.69 7.65 1.61
C ILE A 72 -3.36 7.67 0.24
N ASN A 73 -4.62 7.24 0.15
CA ASN A 73 -5.45 7.46 -1.03
C ASN A 73 -6.57 8.44 -0.69
N TYR A 74 -6.98 9.22 -1.68
CA TYR A 74 -8.00 10.25 -1.51
C TYR A 74 -9.19 10.00 -2.44
N PHE A 75 -10.38 10.34 -1.95
CA PHE A 75 -11.55 10.54 -2.79
C PHE A 75 -11.37 11.80 -3.66
N LYS A 76 -12.16 11.91 -4.72
CA LYS A 76 -12.18 13.10 -5.61
C LYS A 76 -12.42 14.42 -4.85
N ASN A 77 -13.17 14.35 -3.75
CA ASN A 77 -13.46 15.51 -2.90
C ASN A 77 -12.31 15.89 -1.94
N GLY A 78 -11.15 15.21 -2.02
CA GLY A 78 -9.96 15.47 -1.22
C GLY A 78 -9.97 14.84 0.18
N LYS A 79 -11.06 14.16 0.59
CA LYS A 79 -11.09 13.39 1.84
C LYS A 79 -10.29 12.11 1.69
N ILE A 80 -9.72 11.63 2.80
CA ILE A 80 -9.00 10.36 2.84
C ILE A 80 -9.98 9.21 2.62
N ASP A 81 -9.67 8.36 1.65
CA ASP A 81 -10.32 7.06 1.41
C ASP A 81 -9.57 5.95 2.16
N PHE A 82 -8.24 6.00 2.14
CA PHE A 82 -7.39 4.95 2.66
C PHE A 82 -6.15 5.56 3.31
N LEU A 83 -5.76 5.04 4.46
CA LEU A 83 -4.52 5.40 5.16
C LEU A 83 -3.85 4.11 5.64
N ALA A 84 -2.57 3.95 5.34
CA ALA A 84 -1.76 2.86 5.85
C ALA A 84 -0.42 3.36 6.39
N ASN A 85 0.04 2.74 7.49
CA ASN A 85 1.34 3.01 8.10
C ASN A 85 2.11 1.71 8.29
N LEU A 86 3.40 1.71 7.92
CA LEU A 86 4.28 0.57 8.08
C LEU A 86 4.47 0.27 9.56
N ILE A 87 4.11 -0.95 9.98
CA ILE A 87 4.34 -1.44 11.34
C ILE A 87 5.65 -2.21 11.40
N HIS A 88 5.89 -3.09 10.42
CA HIS A 88 7.07 -3.95 10.38
C HIS A 88 7.65 -4.03 8.98
N LYS A 89 8.97 -3.85 8.88
CA LYS A 89 9.69 -3.95 7.62
C LYS A 89 9.65 -5.39 7.07
N PRO A 90 9.69 -5.58 5.75
CA PRO A 90 9.71 -4.51 4.75
C PRO A 90 8.31 -3.95 4.45
N ASN A 91 7.23 -4.70 4.71
CA ASN A 91 5.96 -4.43 4.04
C ASN A 91 4.70 -4.79 4.82
N PHE A 92 4.76 -4.88 6.14
CA PHE A 92 3.58 -5.15 6.97
C PHE A 92 2.99 -3.83 7.50
N PHE A 93 1.78 -3.50 7.06
CA PHE A 93 1.11 -2.23 7.34
C PHE A 93 -0.15 -2.41 8.18
N SER A 94 -0.45 -1.43 9.03
CA SER A 94 -1.80 -1.23 9.57
C SER A 94 -2.54 -0.24 8.70
N THR A 95 -3.86 -0.37 8.63
CA THR A 95 -4.67 0.47 7.76
C THR A 95 -6.04 0.81 8.32
N LYS A 96 -6.54 1.94 7.83
CA LYS A 96 -7.91 2.40 7.97
C LYS A 96 -8.40 2.83 6.59
N SER A 97 -9.58 2.36 6.21
CA SER A 97 -10.32 2.89 5.07
C SER A 97 -11.57 3.57 5.54
N TYR A 98 -12.04 4.57 4.80
CA TYR A 98 -13.17 5.41 5.17
C TYR A 98 -14.24 5.39 4.08
N TYR A 99 -15.47 5.67 4.48
CA TYR A 99 -16.51 6.08 3.53
C TYR A 99 -16.32 7.54 3.17
N GLU A 100 -16.87 7.96 2.04
CA GLU A 100 -16.79 9.35 1.56
C GLU A 100 -17.44 10.39 2.51
N ASN A 101 -18.34 9.93 3.40
CA ASN A 101 -18.90 10.75 4.48
C ASN A 101 -17.93 10.95 5.66
N GLY A 102 -16.73 10.35 5.63
CA GLY A 102 -15.69 10.43 6.65
C GLY A 102 -15.78 9.36 7.75
N LYS A 103 -16.83 8.53 7.77
CA LYS A 103 -16.95 7.43 8.74
C LYS A 103 -15.99 6.31 8.39
N LEU A 104 -15.46 5.64 9.41
CA LEU A 104 -14.60 4.46 9.23
C LEU A 104 -15.37 3.37 8.49
N LYS A 105 -14.73 2.74 7.51
CA LYS A 105 -15.28 1.65 6.68
C LYS A 105 -14.70 0.31 7.10
N CYS A 106 -13.38 0.26 7.29
CA CYS A 106 -12.70 -0.88 7.87
C CYS A 106 -11.34 -0.51 8.44
N GLU A 107 -10.83 -1.34 9.33
CA GLU A 107 -9.44 -1.29 9.80
C GLU A 107 -8.88 -2.69 9.99
N GLY A 108 -7.57 -2.83 9.82
CA GLY A 108 -6.87 -4.11 9.89
C GLY A 108 -5.41 -3.98 9.47
N SER A 109 -4.81 -5.09 9.07
CA SER A 109 -3.42 -5.14 8.61
C SER A 109 -3.29 -5.87 7.27
N PHE A 110 -2.28 -5.50 6.49
CA PHE A 110 -1.98 -6.15 5.22
C PHE A 110 -0.47 -6.23 4.95
N ILE A 111 -0.10 -7.16 4.08
CA ILE A 111 1.22 -7.23 3.47
C ILE A 111 1.15 -6.47 2.14
N TYR A 112 2.01 -5.46 1.96
CA TYR A 112 2.12 -4.69 0.73
C TYR A 112 3.08 -5.35 -0.25
N ASP A 113 2.63 -5.65 -1.46
CA ASP A 113 3.54 -6.02 -2.54
C ASP A 113 3.92 -4.78 -3.35
N GLU A 114 5.12 -4.26 -3.14
CA GLU A 114 5.61 -3.08 -3.87
C GLU A 114 5.74 -3.31 -5.38
N LYS A 115 5.90 -4.56 -5.84
CA LYS A 115 6.06 -4.87 -7.27
C LYS A 115 4.74 -4.80 -8.02
N THR A 116 3.67 -5.31 -7.40
CA THR A 116 2.34 -5.39 -8.02
C THR A 116 1.40 -4.28 -7.54
N GLY A 117 1.71 -3.63 -6.42
CA GLY A 117 0.82 -2.72 -5.71
C GLY A 117 -0.30 -3.42 -4.93
N ALA A 118 -0.26 -4.75 -4.79
CA ALA A 118 -1.30 -5.52 -4.12
C ALA A 118 -1.29 -5.31 -2.60
N LEU A 119 -2.49 -5.26 -2.01
CA LEU A 119 -2.72 -5.21 -0.57
C LEU A 119 -3.27 -6.57 -0.14
N LEU A 120 -2.46 -7.37 0.54
CA LEU A 120 -2.83 -8.72 0.96
C LEU A 120 -3.29 -8.71 2.42
N ASN A 121 -4.60 -8.68 2.64
CA ASN A 121 -5.18 -8.64 3.98
C ASN A 121 -4.73 -9.83 4.83
N THR A 122 -4.28 -9.55 6.04
CA THR A 122 -3.83 -10.55 7.01
C THR A 122 -4.48 -10.30 8.36
N ASP A 123 -4.57 -11.35 9.16
CA ASP A 123 -5.07 -11.33 10.52
C ASP A 123 -6.50 -10.78 10.63
N LEU A 124 -6.78 -9.99 11.67
CA LEU A 124 -8.10 -9.51 12.01
C LEU A 124 -8.41 -8.19 11.29
N TRP A 125 -9.61 -8.13 10.71
CA TRP A 125 -10.18 -6.94 10.09
C TRP A 125 -11.55 -6.65 10.69
N ILE A 126 -11.79 -5.39 11.03
CA ILE A 126 -13.09 -4.91 11.49
C ILE A 126 -13.71 -4.11 10.37
N PHE A 127 -14.97 -4.39 10.06
CA PHE A 127 -15.78 -3.65 9.09
C PHE A 127 -16.89 -2.92 9.83
N TYR A 128 -17.22 -1.72 9.35
CA TYR A 128 -18.16 -0.83 10.03
C TYR A 128 -19.32 -0.47 9.14
N ASN A 129 -20.46 -0.21 9.77
CA ASN A 129 -21.64 0.25 9.08
C ASN A 129 -21.47 1.67 8.57
N ARG A 130 -21.78 1.89 7.29
CA ARG A 130 -21.74 3.24 6.69
C ARG A 130 -22.62 4.26 7.41
N ASN A 131 -23.78 3.84 7.90
CA ASN A 131 -24.79 4.74 8.45
C ASN A 131 -24.60 4.94 9.95
N THR A 132 -24.35 3.88 10.71
CA THR A 132 -24.22 3.98 12.18
C THR A 132 -22.79 4.21 12.65
N GLY A 133 -21.77 3.73 11.91
CA GLY A 133 -20.38 3.69 12.36
C GLY A 133 -20.07 2.59 13.38
N GLU A 134 -21.06 1.76 13.71
CA GLU A 134 -20.87 0.57 14.55
C GLU A 134 -20.12 -0.52 13.78
N ALA A 135 -19.42 -1.41 14.48
CA ALA A 135 -18.83 -2.60 13.86
C ALA A 135 -19.94 -3.52 13.32
N ASP A 136 -19.87 -3.83 12.03
CA ASP A 136 -20.78 -4.72 11.30
C ASP A 136 -20.25 -6.15 11.22
N SER A 137 -18.94 -6.33 11.13
CA SER A 137 -18.33 -7.66 11.16
C SER A 137 -16.86 -7.61 11.58
N ILE A 138 -16.39 -8.73 12.10
CA ILE A 138 -14.98 -9.01 12.32
C ILE A 138 -14.61 -10.20 11.44
N CYS A 139 -13.59 -10.06 10.62
CA CYS A 139 -13.12 -11.09 9.70
C CYS A 139 -11.69 -11.47 10.04
N THR A 140 -11.38 -12.76 10.01
CA THR A 140 -10.00 -13.25 10.09
C THR A 140 -9.55 -13.67 8.71
N PHE A 141 -8.46 -13.08 8.23
CA PHE A 141 -7.83 -13.41 6.97
C PHE A 141 -6.53 -14.18 7.20
N TYR A 142 -6.21 -15.06 6.26
CA TYR A 142 -4.94 -15.75 6.21
C TYR A 142 -4.33 -15.55 4.82
N THR A 143 -3.11 -15.00 4.79
CA THR A 143 -2.36 -14.78 3.56
C THR A 143 -1.31 -15.87 3.39
N PHE A 144 -1.28 -16.52 2.23
CA PHE A 144 -0.23 -17.47 1.84
C PHE A 144 0.00 -17.39 0.33
N ASN A 145 1.24 -17.43 -0.13
CA ASN A 145 1.59 -17.43 -1.56
C ASN A 145 0.86 -16.36 -2.41
N GLN A 146 0.73 -15.13 -1.91
CA GLN A 146 -0.01 -14.02 -2.54
C GLN A 146 -1.53 -14.23 -2.65
N GLU A 147 -2.07 -15.30 -2.08
CA GLU A 147 -3.51 -15.52 -1.93
C GLU A 147 -3.99 -15.11 -0.54
N VAL A 148 -5.24 -14.67 -0.47
CA VAL A 148 -5.91 -14.24 0.76
C VAL A 148 -7.16 -15.09 0.97
N LEU A 149 -7.25 -15.76 2.12
CA LEU A 149 -8.43 -16.53 2.53
C LEU A 149 -9.17 -15.83 3.65
N LEU A 150 -10.49 -15.69 3.51
CA LEU A 150 -11.37 -15.39 4.64
C LEU A 150 -11.58 -16.67 5.46
N VAL A 151 -10.89 -16.78 6.59
CA VAL A 151 -10.91 -17.97 7.47
C VAL A 151 -12.24 -18.07 8.23
N GLN A 152 -12.65 -16.95 8.82
CA GLN A 152 -13.90 -16.84 9.56
C GLN A 152 -14.40 -15.40 9.56
N SER A 153 -15.71 -15.26 9.78
CA SER A 153 -16.37 -13.99 10.02
C SER A 153 -17.26 -14.07 11.25
N GLU A 154 -17.23 -13.05 12.09
CA GLU A 154 -18.12 -12.85 13.23
C GLU A 154 -19.04 -11.67 12.94
N ILE A 155 -20.34 -11.90 13.02
CA ILE A 155 -21.37 -10.91 12.66
C ILE A 155 -22.31 -10.72 13.85
N PRO A 156 -22.61 -9.48 14.28
CA PRO A 156 -23.58 -9.23 15.34
C PRO A 156 -25.01 -9.62 14.91
N ASP A 157 -25.64 -10.52 15.67
CA ASP A 157 -27.07 -10.78 15.62
C ASP A 157 -27.78 -9.79 16.55
N LYS A 158 -28.17 -8.64 16.00
CA LYS A 158 -28.80 -7.56 16.77
C LYS A 158 -30.12 -7.99 17.43
N LYS A 159 -30.84 -8.96 16.85
CA LYS A 159 -32.10 -9.46 17.40
C LYS A 159 -31.87 -10.27 18.67
N ASN A 160 -30.90 -11.18 18.64
CA ASN A 160 -30.63 -12.09 19.75
C ASN A 160 -29.47 -11.63 20.66
N LYS A 161 -28.92 -10.43 20.42
CA LYS A 161 -27.80 -9.82 21.17
C LYS A 161 -26.60 -10.76 21.32
N LYS A 162 -26.23 -11.47 20.26
CA LYS A 162 -25.12 -12.43 20.23
C LYS A 162 -24.24 -12.23 18.99
N MET A 163 -23.05 -12.80 19.00
CA MET A 163 -22.23 -12.92 17.79
C MET A 163 -22.52 -14.24 17.08
N ILE A 164 -22.63 -14.18 15.75
CA ILE A 164 -22.70 -15.37 14.89
C ILE A 164 -21.32 -15.53 14.25
N THR A 165 -20.66 -16.64 14.55
CA THR A 165 -19.41 -17.01 13.89
C THR A 165 -19.69 -17.94 12.72
N LYS A 166 -19.20 -17.59 11.55
CA LYS A 166 -19.17 -18.45 10.37
C LYS A 166 -17.73 -18.74 9.99
N LYS A 167 -17.34 -20.01 10.13
CA LYS A 167 -16.01 -20.49 9.78
C LYS A 167 -16.02 -21.11 8.38
N TYR A 168 -15.08 -20.73 7.54
CA TYR A 168 -14.97 -21.18 6.15
C TYR A 168 -13.80 -22.13 5.94
N PHE A 169 -12.72 -21.94 6.69
CA PHE A 169 -11.52 -22.78 6.59
C PHE A 169 -10.99 -23.14 7.98
N ASP A 170 -10.50 -24.36 8.10
CA ASP A 170 -9.57 -24.78 9.15
C ASP A 170 -8.15 -24.66 8.60
N ILE A 171 -7.30 -23.93 9.30
CA ILE A 171 -5.88 -23.76 8.96
C ILE A 171 -5.07 -24.35 10.10
N LYS A 172 -4.22 -25.32 9.77
CA LYS A 172 -3.32 -25.98 10.72
C LYS A 172 -1.89 -25.84 10.23
N GLU A 173 -1.04 -25.23 11.05
CA GLU A 173 0.40 -25.24 10.80
C GLU A 173 0.93 -26.67 10.98
N ILE A 174 1.59 -27.19 9.94
CA ILE A 174 2.20 -28.52 9.95
C ILE A 174 3.66 -28.40 10.39
N SER A 175 4.38 -27.41 9.84
CA SER A 175 5.76 -27.14 10.21
C SER A 175 6.12 -25.69 9.92
N LYS A 176 7.07 -25.18 10.70
CA LYS A 176 7.64 -23.85 10.54
C LYS A 176 9.14 -23.97 10.58
N SER A 177 9.77 -23.55 9.50
CA SER A 177 11.20 -23.33 9.40
C SER A 177 11.49 -21.82 9.38
N LYS A 178 12.77 -21.46 9.36
CA LYS A 178 13.19 -20.07 9.22
C LYS A 178 12.72 -19.44 7.89
N ASP A 179 12.61 -20.25 6.85
CA ASP A 179 12.40 -19.78 5.47
C ASP A 179 11.05 -20.21 4.88
N SER A 180 10.31 -21.08 5.56
CA SER A 180 9.03 -21.60 5.06
C SER A 180 8.09 -22.03 6.18
N THR A 181 6.78 -21.85 5.94
CA THR A 181 5.73 -22.41 6.79
C THR A 181 4.86 -23.32 5.92
N SER A 182 4.71 -24.57 6.33
CA SER A 182 3.82 -25.52 5.68
C SER A 182 2.50 -25.56 6.44
N VAL A 183 1.38 -25.32 5.73
CA VAL A 183 0.05 -25.33 6.33
C VAL A 183 -0.88 -26.32 5.63
N GLN A 184 -1.75 -26.94 6.42
CA GLN A 184 -2.90 -27.68 5.94
C GLN A 184 -4.11 -26.75 5.94
N ILE A 185 -4.76 -26.62 4.78
CA ILE A 185 -5.96 -25.81 4.63
C ILE A 185 -7.12 -26.75 4.29
N LYS A 186 -8.17 -26.73 5.11
CA LYS A 186 -9.39 -27.53 4.89
C LYS A 186 -10.59 -26.60 4.82
N LYS A 187 -11.31 -26.63 3.71
CA LYS A 187 -12.59 -25.93 3.59
C LYS A 187 -13.66 -26.60 4.45
N ILE A 188 -14.40 -25.80 5.20
CA ILE A 188 -15.54 -26.25 6.00
C ILE A 188 -16.79 -26.15 5.12
N ARG A 189 -17.58 -27.24 5.10
CA ARG A 189 -18.86 -27.30 4.38
C ARG A 189 -19.97 -26.72 5.24
#